data_AF-A0AAU2T9W8-F1
#
_entry.id   AF-A0AAU2T9W8-F1
#
_cell.length_a   1.000
_cell.length_b   1.000
_cell.length_c   1.000
_cell.angle_alpha   90.00
_cell.angle_beta   90.00
_cell.angle_gamma   90.00
#
_symmetry.space_group_name_H-M   'P 1'
#
loop_
_entity.id
_entity.type
_entity.pdbx_description
1 polymer ?
#
loop_
_entity_poly.entity_id
_entity_poly.type
_entity_poly.pdbx_seq_one_letter_code
_entity_poly.pdbx_strand_id
1 'polypeptide(L)'
;MESSSEGVARVGDGGVVEDSAHTEASAPETVVPGPVVQEAVVQETVVPEAVTPTVAAIAPASLSPSRAGDFMQCPLLYRFRVIDRLPEKPSPAATKGTLVHAVLERLFDAPAAERTAPRAKALIPGQWDRLRETRPEVVELFADDPEGERLAGWLVEAERLVERWFTLEDPTRLEPAERELFVEAELDSGLRLRGIIDRVDVAPTGEVRIVDYKTGKAPRAEYAEGALFQMKFYALVVWRLKNVVPRRLQLVYLGSGDVLTYDPVLADLERVERKLLALWEAIRLATQTGEWRPRPTKLCGWCDHQAHCPEFGGTPPPYPLPVTLPVRAAESEGGAQGRMGPG
;
A
#
# COMPACT_ATOMS: atom_id res chain seq x y z
N MET A 1 45.46 -43.90 35.19
CA MET A 1 45.28 -43.46 36.58
C MET A 1 43.95 -42.76 36.74
N GLU A 2 42.88 -43.33 37.27
CA GLU A 2 42.46 -44.70 37.67
C GLU A 2 41.10 -44.43 38.39
N SER A 3 40.01 -45.12 38.05
CA SER A 3 39.49 -46.36 38.70
C SER A 3 39.20 -46.20 40.21
N SER A 4 38.12 -46.73 40.78
CA SER A 4 36.91 -47.41 40.24
C SER A 4 35.82 -47.48 41.34
N SER A 5 34.54 -47.56 40.94
CA SER A 5 33.39 -48.26 41.62
C SER A 5 33.10 -47.93 43.11
N GLU A 6 32.03 -48.37 43.80
CA GLU A 6 30.80 -49.18 43.53
C GLU A 6 29.56 -48.37 44.00
N GLY A 7 28.30 -48.65 43.61
CA GLY A 7 27.39 -49.57 44.34
C GLY A 7 26.39 -48.81 45.25
N VAL A 8 25.14 -49.22 45.55
CA VAL A 8 24.34 -50.43 45.28
C VAL A 8 22.81 -50.14 45.46
N ALA A 9 21.95 -50.55 44.50
CA ALA A 9 20.54 -51.04 44.63
C ALA A 9 19.39 -50.15 45.25
N ARG A 10 18.06 -50.38 45.06
CA ARG A 10 17.21 -51.14 44.07
C ARG A 10 15.69 -50.77 44.19
N VAL A 11 14.86 -51.45 43.38
CA VAL A 11 13.36 -51.47 43.26
C VAL A 11 12.85 -50.43 42.25
N GLY A 12 12.09 -50.73 41.18
CA GLY A 12 11.30 -51.91 40.76
C GLY A 12 9.79 -51.56 40.74
N ASP A 13 8.87 -52.05 39.91
CA ASP A 13 8.83 -52.90 38.68
C ASP A 13 7.39 -52.73 38.06
N GLY A 14 6.96 -53.23 36.89
CA GLY A 14 7.51 -54.09 35.83
C GLY A 14 6.40 -54.43 34.77
N GLY A 15 6.75 -55.02 33.61
CA GLY A 15 5.84 -55.39 32.48
C GLY A 15 6.35 -54.90 31.11
N VAL A 16 6.97 -55.66 30.19
CA VAL A 16 6.86 -57.07 29.70
C VAL A 16 5.58 -57.27 28.83
N VAL A 17 5.54 -57.88 27.62
CA VAL A 17 6.39 -58.91 26.93
C VAL A 17 6.48 -58.70 25.38
N GLU A 18 7.49 -59.34 24.74
CA GLU A 18 7.60 -59.99 23.39
C GLU A 18 6.59 -59.69 22.25
N ASP A 19 6.93 -59.52 20.96
CA ASP A 19 8.08 -59.86 20.05
C ASP A 19 8.24 -61.32 19.55
N SER A 20 8.31 -61.50 18.22
CA SER A 20 9.08 -62.52 17.47
C SER A 20 8.63 -62.62 15.99
N ALA A 21 9.58 -62.74 15.06
CA ALA A 21 9.33 -62.93 13.63
C ALA A 21 9.50 -64.41 13.19
N HIS A 22 9.04 -64.77 11.98
CA HIS A 22 9.96 -65.09 10.86
C HIS A 22 9.25 -65.43 9.52
N THR A 23 10.06 -65.57 8.48
CA THR A 23 9.71 -65.66 7.05
C THR A 23 10.00 -67.07 6.51
N GLU A 24 9.19 -67.57 5.58
CA GLU A 24 9.60 -68.60 4.61
C GLU A 24 8.87 -68.39 3.26
N ALA A 25 9.29 -69.08 2.19
CA ALA A 25 9.05 -68.61 0.80
C ALA A 25 8.84 -69.71 -0.26
N SER A 26 8.38 -69.26 -1.45
CA SER A 26 8.53 -69.85 -2.80
C SER A 26 7.23 -70.27 -3.55
N ALA A 27 6.93 -69.48 -4.61
CA ALA A 27 6.51 -69.80 -6.00
C ALA A 27 6.02 -71.23 -6.43
N PRO A 28 5.32 -71.37 -7.59
CA PRO A 28 4.38 -70.45 -8.27
C PRO A 28 3.15 -71.13 -8.96
N GLU A 29 2.39 -70.33 -9.74
CA GLU A 29 1.66 -70.70 -10.97
C GLU A 29 0.29 -71.45 -10.92
N THR A 30 -0.76 -70.78 -11.44
CA THR A 30 -1.79 -71.32 -12.36
C THR A 30 -2.74 -70.21 -12.85
N VAL A 31 -3.37 -70.37 -14.02
CA VAL A 31 -4.27 -69.37 -14.66
C VAL A 31 -5.51 -70.03 -15.25
N VAL A 32 -6.71 -69.55 -14.89
CA VAL A 32 -8.01 -69.76 -15.59
C VAL A 32 -9.01 -68.64 -15.19
N PRO A 33 -10.09 -68.34 -15.98
CA PRO A 33 -10.56 -66.96 -16.12
C PRO A 33 -12.04 -66.66 -15.75
N GLY A 34 -12.36 -65.37 -15.61
CA GLY A 34 -13.70 -64.78 -15.80
C GLY A 34 -14.68 -64.91 -14.63
N PRO A 35 -15.42 -63.84 -14.29
CA PRO A 35 -16.56 -63.46 -15.13
C PRO A 35 -16.71 -61.96 -15.42
N VAL A 36 -17.67 -61.63 -16.30
CA VAL A 36 -18.03 -60.27 -16.72
C VAL A 36 -18.90 -59.58 -15.66
N VAL A 37 -18.67 -58.28 -15.43
CA VAL A 37 -19.55 -57.40 -14.63
C VAL A 37 -19.91 -56.17 -15.49
N GLN A 38 -21.13 -55.68 -15.37
CA GLN A 38 -21.72 -54.67 -16.25
C GLN A 38 -21.33 -53.23 -15.85
N GLU A 39 -21.21 -52.34 -16.83
CA GLU A 39 -20.95 -50.91 -16.60
C GLU A 39 -22.15 -50.21 -15.97
N ALA A 40 -21.94 -49.55 -14.83
CA ALA A 40 -22.92 -48.68 -14.20
C ALA A 40 -22.70 -47.23 -14.68
N VAL A 41 -23.67 -46.68 -15.43
CA VAL A 41 -23.61 -45.29 -15.89
C VAL A 41 -23.84 -44.34 -14.72
N VAL A 42 -22.77 -43.69 -14.24
CA VAL A 42 -22.84 -42.63 -13.24
C VAL A 42 -23.26 -41.32 -13.94
N GLN A 43 -24.41 -40.77 -13.56
CA GLN A 43 -24.84 -39.46 -14.04
C GLN A 43 -24.15 -38.35 -13.23
N GLU A 44 -23.39 -37.51 -13.90
CA GLU A 44 -22.64 -36.41 -13.28
C GLU A 44 -23.59 -35.27 -12.88
N THR A 45 -23.90 -35.17 -11.59
CA THR A 45 -24.75 -34.09 -11.06
C THR A 45 -23.94 -32.81 -10.89
N VAL A 46 -24.02 -31.93 -11.89
CA VAL A 46 -23.42 -30.58 -11.85
C VAL A 46 -24.04 -29.79 -10.70
N VAL A 47 -23.25 -29.57 -9.64
CA VAL A 47 -23.63 -28.68 -8.53
C VAL A 47 -23.50 -27.23 -9.03
N PRO A 48 -24.55 -26.39 -8.92
CA PRO A 48 -24.45 -25.00 -9.37
C PRO A 48 -23.43 -24.24 -8.51
N GLU A 49 -22.45 -23.63 -9.18
CA GLU A 49 -21.39 -22.87 -8.53
C GLU A 49 -21.96 -21.70 -7.72
N ALA A 50 -21.52 -21.57 -6.46
CA ALA A 50 -22.07 -20.61 -5.52
C ALA A 50 -21.62 -19.19 -5.88
N VAL A 51 -22.43 -18.49 -6.69
CA VAL A 51 -22.22 -17.09 -7.09
C VAL A 51 -22.02 -16.22 -5.84
N THR A 52 -20.77 -15.84 -5.60
CA THR A 52 -20.40 -14.97 -4.49
C THR A 52 -21.03 -13.59 -4.72
N PRO A 53 -21.69 -12.97 -3.73
CA PRO A 53 -22.38 -11.70 -3.96
C PRO A 53 -21.37 -10.60 -4.26
N THR A 54 -21.27 -10.21 -5.53
CA THR A 54 -20.39 -9.14 -5.99
C THR A 54 -20.80 -7.83 -5.31
N VAL A 55 -20.00 -7.38 -4.35
CA VAL A 55 -20.14 -6.05 -3.77
C VAL A 55 -19.95 -5.04 -4.90
N ALA A 56 -21.03 -4.35 -5.28
CA ALA A 56 -21.02 -3.41 -6.38
C ALA A 56 -19.92 -2.36 -6.15
N ALA A 57 -19.00 -2.23 -7.11
CA ALA A 57 -17.92 -1.26 -7.00
C ALA A 57 -18.51 0.15 -6.91
N ILE A 58 -17.87 0.99 -6.10
CA ILE A 58 -18.30 2.38 -5.87
C ILE A 58 -17.32 3.28 -6.60
N ALA A 59 -17.85 4.15 -7.47
CA ALA A 59 -17.07 5.16 -8.17
C ALA A 59 -16.31 6.06 -7.17
N PRO A 60 -15.09 6.51 -7.49
CA PRO A 60 -14.33 7.36 -6.59
C PRO A 60 -15.09 8.67 -6.33
N ALA A 61 -15.32 8.98 -5.05
CA ALA A 61 -15.97 10.22 -4.59
C ALA A 61 -15.00 11.19 -3.88
N SER A 62 -13.71 10.86 -3.82
CA SER A 62 -12.69 11.67 -3.15
C SER A 62 -11.28 11.44 -3.70
N LEU A 63 -10.49 12.51 -3.72
CA LEU A 63 -9.10 12.53 -4.16
C LEU A 63 -8.16 12.73 -2.96
N SER A 64 -6.97 12.15 -3.03
CA SER A 64 -5.88 12.28 -2.03
C SER A 64 -4.55 12.50 -2.75
N PRO A 65 -3.46 12.92 -2.06
CA PRO A 65 -2.16 13.12 -2.71
C PRO A 65 -1.65 11.85 -3.42
N SER A 66 -1.78 10.70 -2.75
CA SER A 66 -1.44 9.38 -3.30
C SER A 66 -2.24 9.05 -4.56
N ARG A 67 -3.58 9.12 -4.48
CA ARG A 67 -4.49 8.88 -5.62
C ARG A 67 -4.23 9.83 -6.79
N ALA A 68 -3.95 11.11 -6.51
CA ALA A 68 -3.58 12.07 -7.54
C ALA A 68 -2.24 11.71 -8.20
N GLY A 69 -1.27 11.27 -7.39
CA GLY A 69 0.01 10.71 -7.86
C GLY A 69 -0.18 9.49 -8.76
N ASP A 70 -0.98 8.50 -8.34
CA ASP A 70 -1.25 7.28 -9.10
C ASP A 70 -1.78 7.59 -10.51
N PHE A 71 -2.80 8.46 -10.63
CA PHE A 71 -3.37 8.80 -11.94
C PHE A 71 -2.40 9.60 -12.81
N MET A 72 -1.68 10.58 -12.24
CA MET A 72 -0.66 11.34 -12.97
C MET A 72 0.49 10.43 -13.46
N GLN A 73 0.85 9.40 -12.69
CA GLN A 73 1.84 8.40 -13.06
C GLN A 73 1.32 7.46 -14.15
N CYS A 74 0.14 6.87 -13.96
CA CYS A 74 -0.49 5.96 -14.91
C CYS A 74 -2.00 5.79 -14.58
N PRO A 75 -2.94 6.19 -15.46
CA PRO A 75 -4.37 5.99 -15.23
C PRO A 75 -4.74 4.52 -14.95
N LEU A 76 -4.12 3.55 -15.63
CA LEU A 76 -4.35 2.14 -15.36
C LEU A 76 -3.89 1.70 -13.94
N LEU A 77 -2.84 2.31 -13.38
CA LEU A 77 -2.42 2.07 -11.99
C LEU A 77 -3.45 2.60 -10.99
N TYR A 78 -3.99 3.80 -11.23
CA TYR A 78 -5.10 4.33 -10.45
C TYR A 78 -6.30 3.38 -10.49
N ARG A 79 -6.66 2.86 -11.66
CA ARG A 79 -7.76 1.90 -11.83
C ARG A 79 -7.55 0.67 -10.93
N PHE A 80 -6.39 0.02 -11.05
CA PHE A 80 -6.04 -1.17 -10.28
C PHE A 80 -6.06 -0.94 -8.77
N ARG A 81 -5.48 0.17 -8.28
CA ARG A 81 -5.41 0.49 -6.83
C ARG A 81 -6.74 0.97 -6.24
N VAL A 82 -7.48 1.83 -6.95
CA VAL A 82 -8.60 2.59 -6.39
C VAL A 82 -9.96 1.96 -6.70
N ILE A 83 -10.11 1.39 -7.90
CA ILE A 83 -11.39 0.88 -8.42
C ILE A 83 -11.45 -0.64 -8.32
N ASP A 84 -10.51 -1.34 -8.96
CA ASP A 84 -10.46 -2.81 -8.92
C ASP A 84 -9.94 -3.33 -7.56
N ARG A 85 -9.17 -2.50 -6.84
CA ARG A 85 -8.54 -2.78 -5.54
C ARG A 85 -7.74 -4.09 -5.53
N LEU A 86 -6.94 -4.30 -6.56
CA LEU A 86 -6.07 -5.46 -6.67
C LEU A 86 -5.09 -5.49 -5.48
N PRO A 87 -4.87 -6.67 -4.85
CA PRO A 87 -3.98 -6.77 -3.70
C PRO A 87 -2.54 -6.43 -4.10
N GLU A 88 -1.93 -5.53 -3.35
CA GLU A 88 -0.50 -5.22 -3.45
C GLU A 88 0.25 -5.96 -2.35
N LYS A 89 1.43 -6.48 -2.67
CA LYS A 89 2.28 -7.09 -1.63
C LYS A 89 2.84 -5.99 -0.73
N PRO A 90 2.89 -6.18 0.60
CA PRO A 90 3.68 -5.28 1.43
C PRO A 90 5.13 -5.33 0.96
N SER A 91 5.85 -4.21 1.05
CA SER A 91 7.29 -4.17 0.81
C SER A 91 8.04 -3.82 2.09
N PRO A 92 9.28 -4.31 2.30
CA PRO A 92 10.07 -3.92 3.47
C PRO A 92 10.31 -2.40 3.53
N ALA A 93 10.37 -1.72 2.38
CA ALA A 93 10.56 -0.27 2.32
C ALA A 93 9.31 0.51 2.80
N ALA A 94 8.11 0.18 2.29
CA ALA A 94 6.88 0.86 2.68
C ALA A 94 6.50 0.56 4.15
N THR A 95 6.71 -0.68 4.58
CA THR A 95 6.46 -1.11 5.96
C THR A 95 7.39 -0.39 6.94
N LYS A 96 8.67 -0.17 6.56
CA LYS A 96 9.61 0.63 7.36
C LYS A 96 9.22 2.11 7.41
N GLY A 97 8.63 2.63 6.33
CA GLY A 97 7.93 3.93 6.36
C GLY A 97 6.90 3.99 7.48
N THR A 98 5.91 3.09 7.43
CA THR A 98 4.82 3.00 8.43
C THR A 98 5.35 2.90 9.87
N LEU A 99 6.33 2.00 10.10
CA LEU A 99 6.94 1.81 11.42
C LEU A 99 7.66 3.06 11.95
N VAL A 100 8.44 3.75 11.10
CA VAL A 100 9.16 4.97 11.50
C VAL A 100 8.19 6.13 11.77
N HIS A 101 7.12 6.26 10.99
CA HIS A 101 6.09 7.29 11.24
C HIS A 101 5.40 7.05 12.59
N ALA A 102 4.92 5.84 12.87
CA ALA A 102 4.29 5.49 14.14
C ALA A 102 5.22 5.71 15.36
N VAL A 103 6.53 5.50 15.20
CA VAL A 103 7.52 5.79 16.27
C VAL A 103 7.70 7.29 16.49
N LEU A 104 7.79 8.08 15.43
CA LEU A 104 7.92 9.55 15.53
C LEU A 104 6.63 10.21 16.04
N GLU A 105 5.47 9.69 15.66
CA GLU A 105 4.17 10.06 16.23
C GLU A 105 4.14 9.77 17.74
N ARG A 106 4.32 8.50 18.12
CA ARG A 106 4.21 8.01 19.52
C ARG A 106 5.22 8.66 20.46
N LEU A 107 6.37 9.10 19.97
CA LEU A 107 7.38 9.79 20.76
C LEU A 107 6.85 11.09 21.42
N PHE A 108 5.96 11.83 20.74
CA PHE A 108 5.42 13.08 21.27
C PHE A 108 4.46 12.88 22.46
N ASP A 109 3.99 11.66 22.73
CA ASP A 109 3.24 11.34 23.96
C ASP A 109 4.11 11.38 25.23
N ALA A 110 5.44 11.41 25.08
CA ALA A 110 6.36 11.66 26.17
C ALA A 110 6.44 13.16 26.50
N PRO A 111 6.63 13.55 27.78
CA PRO A 111 6.99 14.93 28.15
C PRO A 111 8.21 15.42 27.38
N ALA A 112 8.24 16.71 27.01
CA ALA A 112 9.26 17.25 26.10
C ALA A 112 10.71 16.90 26.48
N ALA A 113 11.07 16.95 27.77
CA ALA A 113 12.41 16.60 28.26
C ALA A 113 12.77 15.10 28.15
N GLU A 114 11.79 14.21 27.97
CA GLU A 114 11.99 12.77 27.79
C GLU A 114 12.11 12.35 26.31
N ARG A 115 11.79 13.26 25.37
CA ARG A 115 11.80 13.00 23.92
C ARG A 115 13.24 12.89 23.41
N THR A 116 13.84 11.72 23.57
CA THR A 116 15.27 11.45 23.31
C THR A 116 15.46 10.29 22.32
N ALA A 117 16.58 10.25 21.61
CA ALA A 117 16.87 9.20 20.63
C ALA A 117 16.85 7.77 21.21
N PRO A 118 17.39 7.49 22.42
CA PRO A 118 17.25 6.18 23.05
C PRO A 118 15.80 5.81 23.36
N ARG A 119 14.96 6.76 23.79
CA ARG A 119 13.52 6.51 24.01
C ARG A 119 12.80 6.22 22.70
N ALA A 120 13.10 6.96 21.64
CA ALA A 120 12.50 6.75 20.33
C ALA A 120 12.87 5.38 19.74
N LYS A 121 14.13 4.96 19.87
CA LYS A 121 14.57 3.59 19.54
C LYS A 121 13.82 2.54 20.36
N ALA A 122 13.66 2.74 21.66
CA ALA A 122 12.92 1.81 22.54
C ALA A 122 11.42 1.67 22.20
N LEU A 123 10.82 2.56 21.40
CA LEU A 123 9.45 2.41 20.90
C LEU A 123 9.34 1.43 19.73
N ILE A 124 10.42 1.15 19.00
CA ILE A 124 10.39 0.37 17.74
C ILE A 124 9.81 -1.04 17.91
N PRO A 125 10.24 -1.87 18.89
CA PRO A 125 9.65 -3.21 19.07
C PRO A 125 8.15 -3.14 19.33
N GLY A 126 7.71 -2.26 20.22
CA GLY A 126 6.29 -2.08 20.55
C GLY A 126 5.43 -1.48 19.44
N GLN A 127 6.01 -0.73 18.48
CA GLN A 127 5.30 -0.32 17.26
C GLN A 127 5.33 -1.40 16.18
N TRP A 128 6.38 -2.24 16.13
CA TRP A 128 6.45 -3.37 15.21
C TRP A 128 5.42 -4.45 15.55
N ASP A 129 5.25 -4.79 16.82
CA ASP A 129 4.23 -5.75 17.25
C ASP A 129 2.80 -5.24 16.95
N ARG A 130 2.52 -3.95 17.22
CA ARG A 130 1.25 -3.31 16.81
C ARG A 130 1.02 -3.33 15.30
N LEU A 131 2.08 -3.16 14.51
CA LEU A 131 1.99 -3.22 13.05
C LEU A 131 1.68 -4.64 12.58
N ARG A 132 2.21 -5.68 13.24
CA ARG A 132 1.87 -7.09 12.99
C ARG A 132 0.43 -7.43 13.41
N GLU A 133 -0.04 -6.90 14.55
CA GLU A 133 -1.43 -7.07 15.02
C GLU A 133 -2.45 -6.43 14.05
N THR A 134 -2.17 -5.19 13.60
CA THR A 134 -3.08 -4.44 12.73
C THR A 134 -2.98 -4.80 11.25
N ARG A 135 -1.84 -5.38 10.83
CA ARG A 135 -1.55 -5.78 9.44
C ARG A 135 -0.80 -7.11 9.40
N PRO A 136 -1.47 -8.26 9.64
CA PRO A 136 -0.81 -9.56 9.70
C PRO A 136 0.02 -9.93 8.46
N GLU A 137 -0.30 -9.36 7.28
CA GLU A 137 0.44 -9.60 6.05
C GLU A 137 1.88 -9.09 6.08
N VAL A 138 2.26 -8.21 7.02
CA VAL A 138 3.65 -7.76 7.18
C VAL A 138 4.57 -8.84 7.77
N VAL A 139 4.02 -9.92 8.33
CA VAL A 139 4.81 -11.08 8.81
C VAL A 139 5.42 -11.85 7.63
N GLU A 140 4.69 -11.96 6.52
CA GLU A 140 5.13 -12.62 5.28
C GLU A 140 6.38 -11.99 4.65
N LEU A 141 6.72 -10.74 5.03
CA LEU A 141 7.96 -10.07 4.61
C LEU A 141 9.25 -10.77 5.06
N PHE A 142 9.15 -11.56 6.13
CA PHE A 142 10.28 -12.21 6.80
C PHE A 142 10.00 -13.70 7.08
N ALA A 143 9.03 -14.31 6.39
CA ALA A 143 8.70 -15.73 6.58
C ALA A 143 9.85 -16.69 6.22
N ASP A 144 10.72 -16.29 5.29
CA ASP A 144 11.98 -16.94 4.91
C ASP A 144 13.19 -16.43 5.72
N ASP A 145 13.00 -16.05 6.99
CA ASP A 145 14.04 -15.56 7.93
C ASP A 145 14.08 -16.37 9.25
N PRO A 146 14.30 -17.70 9.24
CA PRO A 146 14.14 -18.53 10.44
C PRO A 146 15.08 -18.18 11.60
N GLU A 147 16.27 -17.64 11.32
CA GLU A 147 17.21 -17.10 12.32
C GLU A 147 16.91 -15.63 12.72
N GLY A 148 16.02 -14.95 11.99
CA GLY A 148 15.62 -13.55 12.26
C GLY A 148 16.65 -12.48 11.88
N GLU A 149 17.73 -12.84 11.16
CA GLU A 149 18.83 -11.91 10.85
C GLU A 149 18.39 -10.73 9.95
N ARG A 150 17.55 -10.98 8.94
CA ARG A 150 17.10 -9.92 8.01
C ARG A 150 16.11 -8.99 8.70
N LEU A 151 15.22 -9.51 9.54
CA LEU A 151 14.33 -8.73 10.39
C LEU A 151 15.12 -7.87 11.39
N ALA A 152 16.10 -8.44 12.08
CA ALA A 152 16.96 -7.69 13.00
C ALA A 152 17.72 -6.58 12.28
N GLY A 153 18.32 -6.87 11.11
CA GLY A 153 18.97 -5.86 10.27
C GLY A 153 18.02 -4.74 9.82
N TRP A 154 16.79 -5.08 9.43
CA TRP A 154 15.75 -4.14 9.01
C TRP A 154 15.25 -3.25 10.16
N LEU A 155 15.10 -3.79 11.37
CA LEU A 155 14.80 -3.01 12.58
C LEU A 155 15.94 -2.03 12.91
N VAL A 156 17.20 -2.45 12.78
CA VAL A 156 18.38 -1.58 12.93
C VAL A 156 18.42 -0.49 11.84
N GLU A 157 17.87 -0.71 10.65
CA GLU A 157 17.66 0.36 9.66
C GLU A 157 16.55 1.34 10.06
N ALA A 158 15.46 0.88 10.67
CA ALA A 158 14.40 1.75 11.20
C ALA A 158 14.94 2.62 12.35
N GLU A 159 15.71 2.03 13.26
CA GLU A 159 16.45 2.72 14.32
C GLU A 159 17.31 3.88 13.80
N ARG A 160 18.09 3.64 12.73
CA ARG A 160 18.96 4.65 12.11
C ARG A 160 18.18 5.79 11.45
N LEU A 161 16.96 5.56 10.97
CA LEU A 161 16.09 6.60 10.42
C LEU A 161 15.49 7.47 11.52
N VAL A 162 15.02 6.85 12.61
CA VAL A 162 14.49 7.53 13.80
C VAL A 162 15.59 8.35 14.48
N GLU A 163 16.77 7.78 14.67
CA GLU A 163 17.93 8.46 15.27
C GLU A 163 18.39 9.67 14.45
N ARG A 164 18.36 9.57 13.10
CA ARG A 164 18.74 10.69 12.23
C ARG A 164 17.79 11.88 12.34
N TRP A 165 16.52 11.69 12.71
CA TRP A 165 15.61 12.82 12.90
C TRP A 165 16.10 13.81 13.98
N PHE A 166 16.77 13.30 15.02
CA PHE A 166 17.37 14.13 16.08
C PHE A 166 18.57 14.97 15.62
N THR A 167 19.09 14.75 14.40
CA THR A 167 20.08 15.65 13.78
C THR A 167 19.43 16.72 12.88
N LEU A 168 18.09 16.72 12.75
CA LEU A 168 17.31 17.61 11.88
C LEU A 168 16.38 18.53 12.68
N GLU A 169 15.77 18.01 13.75
CA GLU A 169 14.89 18.74 14.66
C GLU A 169 15.16 18.37 16.13
N ASP A 170 14.94 19.32 17.03
CA ASP A 170 15.00 19.11 18.48
C ASP A 170 13.57 18.95 19.04
N PRO A 171 13.13 17.72 19.37
CA PRO A 171 11.77 17.48 19.86
C PRO A 171 11.51 17.99 21.28
N THR A 172 12.55 18.36 22.04
CA THR A 172 12.38 19.00 23.36
C THR A 172 11.86 20.44 23.22
N ARG A 173 11.94 21.01 22.01
CA ARG A 173 11.51 22.36 21.64
C ARG A 173 10.28 22.40 20.73
N LEU A 174 9.66 21.25 20.45
CA LEU A 174 8.50 21.11 19.57
C LEU A 174 7.31 20.56 20.36
N GLU A 175 6.17 21.24 20.25
CA GLU A 175 4.88 20.71 20.67
C GLU A 175 3.92 20.80 19.48
N PRO A 176 3.70 19.69 18.74
CA PRO A 176 2.78 19.66 17.61
C PRO A 176 1.36 19.94 18.08
N ALA A 177 0.62 20.75 17.31
CA ALA A 177 -0.80 20.96 17.57
C ALA A 177 -1.63 19.73 17.19
N GLU A 178 -1.21 19.01 16.14
CA GLU A 178 -1.87 17.81 15.62
C GLU A 178 -0.81 16.81 15.11
N ARG A 179 -1.11 15.50 15.16
CA ARG A 179 -0.31 14.39 14.62
C ARG A 179 -1.24 13.42 13.91
N GLU A 180 -0.77 12.79 12.82
CA GLU A 180 -1.58 11.90 11.95
C GLU A 180 -2.98 12.49 11.65
N LEU A 181 -3.01 13.80 11.36
CA LEU A 181 -4.24 14.56 11.26
C LEU A 181 -5.00 14.18 9.98
N PHE A 182 -6.09 13.42 10.13
CA PHE A 182 -7.05 13.24 9.06
C PHE A 182 -7.69 14.59 8.70
N VAL A 183 -7.61 14.96 7.42
CA VAL A 183 -8.23 16.15 6.85
C VAL A 183 -9.13 15.77 5.68
N GLU A 184 -10.33 16.35 5.64
CA GLU A 184 -11.24 16.31 4.48
C GLU A 184 -11.83 17.71 4.26
N ALA A 185 -11.89 18.16 3.01
CA ALA A 185 -12.54 19.40 2.60
C ALA A 185 -13.26 19.17 1.25
N GLU A 186 -14.48 19.66 1.13
CA GLU A 186 -15.22 19.69 -0.13
C GLU A 186 -14.98 21.05 -0.82
N LEU A 187 -14.60 21.02 -2.10
CA LEU A 187 -14.45 22.23 -2.92
C LEU A 187 -15.80 22.67 -3.48
N ASP A 188 -15.86 23.92 -3.96
CA ASP A 188 -17.05 24.55 -4.58
C ASP A 188 -17.64 23.74 -5.78
N SER A 189 -16.89 22.78 -6.32
CA SER A 189 -17.29 21.84 -7.38
C SER A 189 -17.91 20.52 -6.88
N GLY A 190 -18.02 20.31 -5.57
CA GLY A 190 -18.36 19.03 -4.96
C GLY A 190 -17.19 18.02 -4.88
N LEU A 191 -15.98 18.39 -5.33
CA LEU A 191 -14.80 17.53 -5.19
C LEU A 191 -14.31 17.49 -3.73
N ARG A 192 -14.38 16.32 -3.11
CA ARG A 192 -13.75 16.07 -1.80
C ARG A 192 -12.25 15.78 -1.93
N LEU A 193 -11.44 16.65 -1.35
CA LEU A 193 -10.02 16.44 -1.12
C LEU A 193 -9.81 15.90 0.30
N ARG A 194 -9.05 14.82 0.46
CA ARG A 194 -8.77 14.24 1.78
C ARG A 194 -7.39 13.61 1.90
N GLY A 195 -6.90 13.44 3.12
CA GLY A 195 -5.66 12.74 3.42
C GLY A 195 -5.32 12.75 4.91
N ILE A 196 -4.08 12.38 5.23
CA ILE A 196 -3.56 12.35 6.60
C ILE A 196 -2.25 13.14 6.60
N ILE A 197 -2.11 14.08 7.54
CA ILE A 197 -0.93 14.91 7.70
C ILE A 197 -0.14 14.43 8.92
N ASP A 198 1.06 13.91 8.70
CA ASP A 198 1.93 13.32 9.74
C ASP A 198 2.06 14.23 10.98
N ARG A 199 2.30 15.54 10.77
CA ARG A 199 2.44 16.51 11.86
C ARG A 199 2.05 17.94 11.44
N VAL A 200 1.32 18.63 12.30
CA VAL A 200 1.04 20.07 12.17
C VAL A 200 1.56 20.81 13.40
N ASP A 201 2.49 21.73 13.20
CA ASP A 201 2.96 22.64 14.24
C ASP A 201 2.25 24.00 14.11
N VAL A 202 1.94 24.65 15.23
CA VAL A 202 1.40 26.01 15.25
C VAL A 202 2.25 26.85 16.20
N ALA A 203 2.86 27.92 15.67
CA ALA A 203 3.65 28.83 16.48
C ALA A 203 2.76 29.68 17.42
N PRO A 204 3.30 30.26 18.52
CA PRO A 204 2.55 31.20 19.36
C PRO A 204 2.05 32.46 18.62
N THR A 205 2.59 32.74 17.43
CA THR A 205 2.12 33.79 16.49
C THR A 205 0.88 33.38 15.68
N GLY A 206 0.43 32.14 15.76
CA GLY A 206 -0.61 31.54 14.92
C GLY A 206 -0.10 31.01 13.57
N GLU A 207 1.20 31.14 13.28
CA GLU A 207 1.79 30.64 12.03
C GLU A 207 1.83 29.10 12.00
N VAL A 208 1.15 28.51 11.00
CA VAL A 208 1.04 27.05 10.83
C VAL A 208 2.19 26.51 9.98
N ARG A 209 2.84 25.43 10.43
CA ARG A 209 3.78 24.61 9.64
C ARG A 209 3.22 23.20 9.46
N ILE A 210 3.09 22.77 8.20
CA ILE A 210 2.78 21.37 7.86
C ILE A 210 4.09 20.61 7.66
N VAL A 211 4.24 19.48 8.34
CA VAL A 211 5.43 18.61 8.25
C VAL A 211 5.02 17.21 7.83
N ASP A 212 5.83 16.62 6.96
CA ASP A 212 5.67 15.29 6.38
C ASP A 212 7.05 14.60 6.43
N TYR A 213 7.08 13.34 6.87
CA TYR A 213 8.28 12.53 6.97
C TYR A 213 8.45 11.64 5.74
N LYS A 214 9.71 11.42 5.34
CA LYS A 214 10.07 10.53 4.24
C LYS A 214 11.29 9.69 4.61
N THR A 215 11.11 8.37 4.68
CA THR A 215 12.20 7.40 4.94
C THR A 215 13.12 7.18 3.74
N GLY A 216 12.75 7.68 2.56
CA GLY A 216 13.61 7.75 1.37
C GLY A 216 14.61 8.93 1.41
N LYS A 217 15.47 8.99 0.38
CA LYS A 217 16.37 10.13 0.17
C LYS A 217 15.64 11.31 -0.46
N ALA A 218 16.15 12.53 -0.26
CA ALA A 218 15.64 13.71 -0.94
C ALA A 218 15.75 13.59 -2.48
N PRO A 219 14.78 14.14 -3.24
CA PRO A 219 14.90 14.25 -4.69
C PRO A 219 15.97 15.28 -5.06
N ARG A 220 16.55 15.14 -6.26
CA ARG A 220 17.32 16.24 -6.88
C ARG A 220 16.40 17.45 -7.10
N ALA A 221 16.97 18.65 -7.11
CA ALA A 221 16.23 19.90 -7.29
C ALA A 221 15.32 19.89 -8.54
N GLU A 222 15.77 19.26 -9.63
CA GLU A 222 15.03 19.09 -10.88
C GLU A 222 13.70 18.28 -10.74
N TYR A 223 13.53 17.52 -9.66
CA TYR A 223 12.33 16.73 -9.35
C TYR A 223 11.57 17.22 -8.09
N ALA A 224 12.02 18.30 -7.45
CA ALA A 224 11.46 18.77 -6.18
C ALA A 224 9.98 19.20 -6.29
N GLU A 225 9.53 19.69 -7.45
CA GLU A 225 8.12 20.06 -7.67
C GLU A 225 7.16 18.87 -7.44
N GLY A 226 7.56 17.65 -7.84
CA GLY A 226 6.77 16.44 -7.65
C GLY A 226 6.54 16.10 -6.17
N ALA A 227 7.55 16.29 -5.32
CA ALA A 227 7.43 16.11 -3.88
C ALA A 227 6.62 17.26 -3.23
N LEU A 228 6.85 18.49 -3.66
CA LEU A 228 6.11 19.66 -3.17
C LEU A 228 4.62 19.65 -3.54
N PHE A 229 4.21 18.90 -4.58
CA PHE A 229 2.79 18.74 -4.93
C PHE A 229 1.98 18.11 -3.78
N GLN A 230 2.49 17.08 -3.10
CA GLN A 230 1.84 16.49 -1.92
C GLN A 230 1.67 17.52 -0.80
N MET A 231 2.71 18.33 -0.55
CA MET A 231 2.65 19.36 0.49
C MET A 231 1.69 20.49 0.14
N LYS A 232 1.67 20.94 -1.11
CA LYS A 232 0.72 21.97 -1.58
C LYS A 232 -0.73 21.47 -1.60
N PHE A 233 -0.96 20.16 -1.82
CA PHE A 233 -2.27 19.54 -1.60
C PHE A 233 -2.71 19.69 -0.15
N TYR A 234 -1.86 19.32 0.82
CA TYR A 234 -2.20 19.48 2.24
C TYR A 234 -2.39 20.94 2.65
N ALA A 235 -1.59 21.86 2.12
CA ALA A 235 -1.82 23.29 2.34
C ALA A 235 -3.17 23.78 1.78
N LEU A 236 -3.59 23.29 0.62
CA LEU A 236 -4.90 23.59 0.06
C LEU A 236 -6.04 23.05 0.93
N VAL A 237 -5.95 21.80 1.40
CA VAL A 237 -7.00 21.22 2.28
C VAL A 237 -7.06 21.96 3.61
N VAL A 238 -5.92 22.27 4.24
CA VAL A 238 -5.89 23.05 5.49
C VAL A 238 -6.41 24.47 5.29
N TRP A 239 -6.11 25.11 4.15
CA TRP A 239 -6.66 26.43 3.82
C TRP A 239 -8.18 26.37 3.62
N ARG A 240 -8.71 25.42 2.84
CA ARG A 240 -10.16 25.28 2.63
C ARG A 240 -10.93 24.83 3.89
N LEU A 241 -10.30 24.04 4.78
CA LEU A 241 -10.92 23.55 6.02
C LEU A 241 -10.86 24.56 7.19
N LYS A 242 -9.71 25.24 7.39
CA LYS A 242 -9.46 26.11 8.56
C LYS A 242 -9.36 27.61 8.21
N ASN A 243 -9.52 27.99 6.93
CA ASN A 243 -9.30 29.34 6.37
C ASN A 243 -7.92 29.96 6.70
N VAL A 244 -6.89 29.11 6.85
CA VAL A 244 -5.52 29.52 7.14
C VAL A 244 -4.57 28.95 6.09
N VAL A 245 -3.85 29.83 5.38
CA VAL A 245 -2.74 29.43 4.51
C VAL A 245 -1.54 29.07 5.39
N PRO A 246 -0.99 27.85 5.33
CA PRO A 246 0.18 27.48 6.12
C PRO A 246 1.40 28.33 5.76
N ARG A 247 2.09 28.84 6.78
CA ARG A 247 3.26 29.70 6.62
C ARG A 247 4.45 28.95 6.01
N ARG A 248 4.56 27.64 6.29
CA ARG A 248 5.63 26.75 5.81
C ARG A 248 5.14 25.32 5.59
N LEU A 249 5.70 24.70 4.57
CA LEU A 249 5.66 23.28 4.26
C LEU A 249 7.07 22.70 4.46
N GLN A 250 7.17 21.52 5.07
CA GLN A 250 8.46 20.89 5.40
C GLN A 250 8.43 19.38 5.12
N LEU A 251 9.32 18.91 4.26
CA LEU A 251 9.57 17.50 3.96
C LEU A 251 10.87 17.08 4.64
N VAL A 252 10.80 16.10 5.54
CA VAL A 252 11.92 15.63 6.36
C VAL A 252 12.43 14.29 5.83
N TYR A 253 13.52 14.31 5.06
CA TYR A 253 14.07 13.13 4.38
C TYR A 253 15.03 12.36 5.28
N LEU A 254 14.46 11.56 6.17
CA LEU A 254 15.18 10.67 7.08
C LEU A 254 16.15 9.73 6.35
N GLY A 255 15.87 9.35 5.09
CA GLY A 255 16.74 8.47 4.31
C GLY A 255 18.07 9.08 3.87
N SER A 256 18.19 10.41 3.84
CA SER A 256 19.45 11.12 3.51
C SER A 256 19.93 12.13 4.57
N GLY A 257 19.05 12.63 5.44
CA GLY A 257 19.36 13.69 6.41
C GLY A 257 19.10 15.11 5.89
N ASP A 258 18.23 15.27 4.89
CA ASP A 258 17.88 16.57 4.32
C ASP A 258 16.51 17.06 4.83
N VAL A 259 16.33 18.38 4.88
CA VAL A 259 15.02 19.02 5.10
C VAL A 259 14.73 19.95 3.93
N LEU A 260 13.69 19.64 3.16
CA LEU A 260 13.20 20.49 2.07
C LEU A 260 12.04 21.34 2.58
N THR A 261 12.18 22.67 2.53
CA THR A 261 11.12 23.61 2.93
C THR A 261 10.55 24.38 1.75
N TYR A 262 9.28 24.77 1.85
CA TYR A 262 8.62 25.68 0.92
C TYR A 262 7.62 26.57 1.66
N ASP A 263 7.64 27.87 1.39
CA ASP A 263 6.71 28.84 1.99
C ASP A 263 5.66 29.20 0.94
N PRO A 264 4.43 28.64 1.00
CA PRO A 264 3.45 28.79 -0.08
C PRO A 264 2.74 30.15 -0.04
N VAL A 265 2.37 30.65 -1.21
CA VAL A 265 1.48 31.82 -1.35
C VAL A 265 0.10 31.40 -1.82
N LEU A 266 -0.92 32.24 -1.63
CA LEU A 266 -2.30 31.96 -2.04
C LEU A 266 -2.41 31.47 -3.50
N ALA A 267 -1.68 32.12 -4.41
CA ALA A 267 -1.66 31.78 -5.84
C ALA A 267 -1.00 30.42 -6.18
N ASP A 268 -0.32 29.76 -5.24
CA ASP A 268 0.06 28.35 -5.35
C ASP A 268 -1.14 27.44 -5.11
N LEU A 269 -1.90 27.71 -4.04
CA LEU A 269 -2.99 26.84 -3.61
C LEU A 269 -4.12 26.86 -4.63
N GLU A 270 -4.49 28.05 -5.14
CA GLU A 270 -5.42 28.19 -6.25
C GLU A 270 -4.96 27.44 -7.53
N ARG A 271 -3.64 27.44 -7.81
CA ARG A 271 -3.07 26.75 -8.98
C ARG A 271 -3.12 25.24 -8.81
N VAL A 272 -2.87 24.74 -7.60
CA VAL A 272 -3.03 23.33 -7.25
C VAL A 272 -4.50 22.93 -7.28
N GLU A 273 -5.42 23.77 -6.81
CA GLU A 273 -6.86 23.54 -6.90
C GLU A 273 -7.32 23.41 -8.36
N ARG A 274 -6.97 24.35 -9.23
CA ARG A 274 -7.23 24.26 -10.68
C ARG A 274 -6.65 22.99 -11.31
N LYS A 275 -5.44 22.58 -10.90
CA LYS A 275 -4.81 21.33 -11.36
C LYS A 275 -5.57 20.09 -10.87
N LEU A 276 -6.06 20.08 -9.62
CA LEU A 276 -6.82 18.98 -9.04
C LEU A 276 -8.22 18.85 -9.64
N LEU A 277 -8.89 19.98 -9.96
CA LEU A 277 -10.17 19.98 -10.68
C LEU A 277 -10.01 19.38 -12.08
N ALA A 278 -8.99 19.79 -12.85
CA ALA A 278 -8.70 19.23 -14.17
C ALA A 278 -8.32 17.73 -14.10
N LEU A 279 -7.55 17.33 -13.08
CA LEU A 279 -7.21 15.93 -12.81
C LEU A 279 -8.44 15.09 -12.45
N TRP A 280 -9.37 15.67 -11.67
CA TRP A 280 -10.61 15.02 -11.28
C TRP A 280 -11.55 14.82 -12.47
N GLU A 281 -11.68 15.79 -13.36
CA GLU A 281 -12.48 15.63 -14.58
C GLU A 281 -11.90 14.55 -15.51
N ALA A 282 -10.57 14.41 -15.58
CA ALA A 282 -9.94 13.30 -16.30
C ALA A 282 -10.23 11.92 -15.64
N ILE A 283 -10.18 11.84 -14.30
CA ILE A 283 -10.58 10.65 -13.53
C ILE A 283 -12.06 10.33 -13.76
N ARG A 284 -12.95 11.34 -13.71
CA ARG A 284 -14.39 11.21 -13.88
C ARG A 284 -14.75 10.73 -15.29
N LEU A 285 -14.08 11.27 -16.32
CA LEU A 285 -14.25 10.84 -17.70
C LEU A 285 -13.78 9.39 -17.91
N ALA A 286 -12.58 9.02 -17.43
CA ALA A 286 -12.09 7.64 -17.51
C ALA A 286 -12.99 6.66 -16.72
N THR A 287 -13.59 7.11 -15.62
CA THR A 287 -14.57 6.34 -14.85
C THR A 287 -15.86 6.11 -15.64
N GLN A 288 -16.31 7.10 -16.41
CA GLN A 288 -17.53 7.01 -17.21
C GLN A 288 -17.34 6.20 -18.51
N THR A 289 -16.20 6.29 -19.18
CA THR A 289 -15.94 5.57 -20.44
C THR A 289 -15.29 4.19 -20.25
N GLY A 290 -14.73 3.91 -19.07
CA GLY A 290 -13.88 2.74 -18.85
C GLY A 290 -12.49 2.81 -19.51
N GLU A 291 -12.11 3.95 -20.12
CA GLU A 291 -10.83 4.11 -20.80
C GLU A 291 -9.67 4.41 -19.84
N TRP A 292 -9.12 3.35 -19.24
CA TRP A 292 -7.98 3.43 -18.34
C TRP A 292 -6.67 3.13 -19.08
N ARG A 293 -6.18 4.12 -19.83
CA ARG A 293 -4.99 3.96 -20.68
C ARG A 293 -3.71 3.78 -19.83
N PRO A 294 -2.85 2.80 -20.13
CA PRO A 294 -1.55 2.67 -19.47
C PRO A 294 -0.61 3.82 -19.86
N ARG A 295 0.41 4.06 -19.03
CA ARG A 295 1.49 5.03 -19.30
C ARG A 295 2.85 4.41 -19.00
N PRO A 296 3.55 3.83 -19.99
CA PRO A 296 4.88 3.26 -19.80
C PRO A 296 5.88 4.27 -19.27
N THR A 297 6.59 3.90 -18.20
CA THR A 297 7.69 4.68 -17.59
C THR A 297 8.74 3.72 -17.01
N LYS A 298 9.89 4.25 -16.59
CA LYS A 298 10.91 3.46 -15.86
C LYS A 298 10.39 2.90 -14.51
N LEU A 299 9.30 3.44 -13.98
CA LEU A 299 8.67 2.97 -12.75
C LEU A 299 7.82 1.71 -12.96
N CYS A 300 7.49 1.34 -14.21
CA CYS A 300 6.69 0.14 -14.49
C CYS A 300 7.39 -1.16 -14.05
N GLY A 301 8.73 -1.23 -14.05
CA GLY A 301 9.48 -2.37 -13.50
C GLY A 301 9.36 -2.54 -11.98
N TRP A 302 8.79 -1.55 -11.27
CA TRP A 302 8.48 -1.57 -9.85
C TRP A 302 6.96 -1.55 -9.58
N CYS A 303 6.14 -1.90 -10.60
CA CYS A 303 4.69 -1.96 -10.48
C CYS A 303 4.26 -3.41 -10.17
N ASP A 304 3.60 -3.61 -9.03
CA ASP A 304 3.10 -4.93 -8.60
C ASP A 304 2.06 -5.52 -9.56
N HIS A 305 1.34 -4.66 -10.30
CA HIS A 305 0.28 -5.06 -11.23
C HIS A 305 0.77 -5.35 -12.67
N GLN A 306 2.08 -5.57 -12.91
CA GLN A 306 2.61 -5.92 -14.23
C GLN A 306 1.88 -7.12 -14.87
N ALA A 307 1.52 -8.13 -14.07
CA ALA A 307 0.78 -9.32 -14.53
C ALA A 307 -0.63 -9.03 -15.09
N HIS A 308 -1.19 -7.85 -14.81
CA HIS A 308 -2.49 -7.40 -15.34
C HIS A 308 -2.36 -6.29 -16.41
N CYS A 309 -1.14 -5.87 -16.74
CA CYS A 309 -0.89 -4.71 -17.59
C CYS A 309 -0.69 -5.11 -19.07
N PRO A 310 -1.48 -4.57 -20.03
CA PRO A 310 -1.35 -4.90 -21.46
C PRO A 310 0.05 -4.65 -22.05
N GLU A 311 0.76 -3.64 -21.54
CA GLU A 311 2.14 -3.31 -21.92
C GLU A 311 3.15 -4.44 -21.62
N PHE A 312 2.76 -5.40 -20.78
CA PHE A 312 3.53 -6.57 -20.38
C PHE A 312 2.84 -7.90 -20.76
N GLY A 313 1.83 -7.83 -21.65
CA GLY A 313 1.01 -8.99 -22.05
C GLY A 313 -0.05 -9.42 -21.03
N GLY A 314 -0.17 -8.72 -19.90
CA GLY A 314 -1.17 -8.96 -18.87
C GLY A 314 -2.56 -8.47 -19.27
N THR A 315 -3.60 -9.11 -18.74
CA THR A 315 -5.00 -8.72 -18.99
C THR A 315 -5.61 -8.05 -17.74
N PRO A 316 -6.13 -6.82 -17.85
CA PRO A 316 -6.90 -6.18 -16.78
C PRO A 316 -8.14 -7.01 -16.41
N PRO A 317 -8.60 -7.00 -15.14
CA PRO A 317 -9.89 -7.59 -14.80
C PRO A 317 -11.04 -6.88 -15.55
N PRO A 318 -12.24 -7.49 -15.62
CA PRO A 318 -13.45 -6.81 -16.09
C PRO A 318 -13.66 -5.49 -15.34
N TYR A 319 -14.09 -4.43 -16.03
CA TYR A 319 -14.29 -3.14 -15.38
C TYR A 319 -15.57 -3.15 -14.52
N PRO A 320 -15.50 -2.89 -13.20
CA PRO A 320 -16.61 -3.19 -12.30
C PRO A 320 -17.64 -2.05 -12.15
N LEU A 321 -17.52 -0.98 -12.93
CA LEU A 321 -18.43 0.19 -12.89
C LEU A 321 -19.21 0.33 -14.23
N PRO A 322 -20.45 0.84 -14.21
CA PRO A 322 -21.25 1.03 -15.42
C PRO A 322 -20.58 2.00 -16.40
N VAL A 323 -20.31 1.53 -17.61
CA VAL A 323 -19.74 2.35 -18.69
C VAL A 323 -20.85 3.08 -19.45
N THR A 324 -20.74 4.40 -19.49
CA THR A 324 -21.50 5.26 -20.41
C THR A 324 -20.71 5.38 -21.71
N LEU A 325 -21.04 4.54 -22.69
CA LEU A 325 -20.50 4.72 -24.04
C LEU A 325 -20.98 6.07 -24.60
N PRO A 326 -20.10 6.86 -25.27
CA PRO A 326 -20.54 8.07 -25.93
C PRO A 326 -21.58 7.70 -27.00
N VAL A 327 -22.75 8.32 -26.93
CA VAL A 327 -23.77 8.18 -27.97
C VAL A 327 -23.14 8.62 -29.28
N ARG A 328 -22.96 7.69 -30.22
CA ARG A 328 -22.55 8.04 -31.57
C ARG A 328 -23.58 9.03 -32.09
N ALA A 329 -23.16 10.26 -32.37
CA ALA A 329 -23.99 11.21 -33.09
C ALA A 329 -24.42 10.51 -34.39
N ALA A 330 -25.73 10.32 -34.56
CA ALA A 330 -26.26 9.58 -35.70
C ALA A 330 -25.75 10.26 -36.97
N GLU A 331 -25.05 9.51 -37.83
CA GLU A 331 -24.56 10.02 -39.10
C GLU A 331 -25.78 10.50 -39.89
N SER A 332 -25.87 11.81 -40.13
CA SER A 332 -27.03 12.40 -40.76
C SER A 332 -27.11 11.91 -42.21
N GLU A 333 -28.08 11.05 -42.52
CA GLU A 333 -28.38 10.61 -43.88
C GLU A 333 -28.74 11.82 -44.76
N GLY A 334 -27.70 12.39 -45.39
CA GLY A 334 -27.63 13.80 -45.73
C GLY A 334 -27.55 14.07 -47.23
N GLY A 335 -28.51 13.52 -47.99
CA GLY A 335 -28.77 13.92 -49.37
C GLY A 335 -28.03 13.12 -50.46
N ALA A 336 -28.78 12.27 -51.16
CA ALA A 336 -28.37 11.75 -52.46
C ALA A 336 -28.32 12.90 -53.48
N GLN A 337 -27.12 13.38 -53.82
CA GLN A 337 -26.96 14.45 -54.80
C GLN A 337 -27.22 13.94 -56.23
N GLY A 338 -27.96 14.74 -57.01
CA GLY A 338 -28.51 14.33 -58.29
C GLY A 338 -27.48 14.09 -59.40
N ARG A 339 -27.68 13.03 -60.17
CA ARG A 339 -26.86 12.65 -61.32
C ARG A 339 -27.16 13.54 -62.54
N MET A 340 -26.47 14.68 -62.65
CA MET A 340 -26.41 15.44 -63.91
C MET A 340 -25.52 14.69 -64.92
N GLY A 341 -26.06 14.34 -66.08
CA GLY A 341 -25.29 13.81 -67.21
C GLY A 341 -24.73 14.94 -68.11
N PRO A 342 -23.71 14.66 -68.92
CA PRO A 342 -23.21 15.62 -69.91
C PRO A 342 -24.19 15.75 -71.10
N GLY A 343 -24.30 16.97 -71.62
CA GLY A 343 -25.03 17.35 -72.84
C GLY A 343 -24.49 18.66 -73.38
#